data_AF-A0AAV0NRI1-F1
#
_entry.id   AF-A0AAV0NRI1-F1
#
_cell.length_a   1.000
_cell.length_b   1.000
_cell.length_c   1.000
_cell.angle_alpha   90.00
_cell.angle_beta   90.00
_cell.angle_gamma   90.00
#
_symmetry.space_group_name_H-M   'P 1'
#
loop_
_entity.id
_entity.type
_entity.pdbx_description
1 polymer ?
#
loop_
_entity_poly.entity_id
_entity_poly.type
_entity_poly.pdbx_seq_one_letter_code
_entity_poly.pdbx_strand_id
1 'polypeptide(L)'
;MHDYLTGGFIANTSWAHYCRDNGLLLHIHLAMHAVIDGHKNHGIHFRVLTKALRLSGGDHIHSGTVVGKRRRGKRDHFGLC
;
A
#
# COMPACT_ATOMS: atom_id res chain seq x y z
N MET A 1 8.78 8.74 -4.25
CA MET A 1 8.49 7.33 -3.93
C MET A 1 8.69 7.16 -2.42
N HIS A 2 7.72 6.61 -1.69
CA HIS A 2 7.79 6.46 -0.23
C HIS A 2 7.32 5.05 0.21
N ASP A 3 8.06 4.42 1.12
CA ASP A 3 7.71 3.13 1.72
C ASP A 3 6.83 3.33 2.95
N TYR A 4 5.50 3.36 2.77
CA TYR A 4 4.61 3.76 3.87
C TYR A 4 4.57 2.78 5.06
N LEU A 5 4.81 1.49 4.80
CA LEU A 5 4.81 0.45 5.84
C LEU A 5 6.08 0.50 6.69
N THR A 6 7.22 0.81 6.06
CA THR A 6 8.52 0.88 6.74
C THR A 6 8.76 2.26 7.34
N GLY A 7 8.32 3.33 6.67
CA GLY A 7 8.34 4.69 7.18
C GLY A 7 7.25 4.98 8.22
N GLY A 8 6.19 4.17 8.23
CA GLY A 8 5.07 4.27 9.15
C GLY A 8 3.98 5.24 8.68
N PHE A 9 2.76 5.03 9.20
CA PHE A 9 1.59 5.81 8.82
C PHE A 9 1.71 7.30 9.13
N ILE A 10 2.36 7.65 10.25
CA ILE A 10 2.54 9.05 10.67
C ILE A 10 3.45 9.80 9.70
N ALA A 11 4.55 9.18 9.26
CA ALA A 11 5.42 9.76 8.25
C ALA A 11 4.68 9.90 6.92
N ASN A 12 3.92 8.88 6.51
CA ASN A 12 3.15 8.92 5.27
C ASN A 12 2.15 10.07 5.24
N THR A 13 1.40 10.31 6.32
CA THR A 13 0.45 11.42 6.38
C THR A 13 1.16 12.76 6.24
N SER A 14 2.30 12.97 6.93
CA SER A 14 3.08 14.20 6.80
C SER A 14 3.61 14.40 5.39
N TRP A 15 4.11 13.33 4.75
CA TRP A 15 4.55 13.36 3.35
C TRP A 15 3.40 13.63 2.38
N ALA A 16 2.21 13.08 2.62
CA ALA A 16 1.04 13.32 1.78
C ALA A 16 0.59 14.78 1.85
N HIS A 17 0.58 15.39 3.04
CA HIS A 17 0.30 16.82 3.20
C HIS A 17 1.36 17.68 2.50
N TYR A 18 2.64 17.38 2.71
CA TYR A 18 3.72 18.10 2.04
C TYR A 18 3.63 17.99 0.50
N CYS A 19 3.39 16.80 -0.04
CA CYS A 19 3.23 16.60 -1.48
C CYS A 19 1.99 17.31 -2.03
N ARG A 20 0.89 17.37 -1.28
CA ARG A 20 -0.31 18.14 -1.63
C ARG A 20 0.00 19.63 -1.76
N ASP A 21 0.70 20.20 -0.79
CA ASP A 21 1.01 21.63 -0.74
C ASP A 21 2.04 22.05 -1.80
N ASN A 22 2.92 21.12 -2.20
CA ASN A 22 3.95 21.36 -3.22
C ASN A 22 3.57 20.84 -4.62
N GLY A 23 2.35 20.33 -4.81
CA GLY A 23 1.87 19.79 -6.09
C GLY A 23 2.67 18.58 -6.60
N LEU A 24 3.29 17.81 -5.72
CA LEU A 24 4.12 16.66 -6.06
C LEU A 24 3.30 15.37 -6.04
N LEU A 25 3.60 14.47 -6.99
CA LEU A 25 3.01 13.13 -7.03
C LEU A 25 3.69 12.21 -6.00
N LEU A 26 2.89 11.61 -5.13
CA LEU A 26 3.36 10.69 -4.10
C LEU A 26 3.10 9.24 -4.52
N HIS A 27 4.11 8.62 -5.14
CA HIS A 27 4.11 7.18 -5.39
C HIS A 27 4.47 6.40 -4.12
N ILE A 28 3.65 5.42 -3.75
CA ILE A 28 3.80 4.61 -2.55
C ILE A 28 4.24 3.20 -2.90
N HIS A 29 5.30 2.76 -2.23
CA HIS A 29 5.83 1.41 -2.31
C HIS A 29 5.43 0.58 -1.08
N LEU A 30 5.18 -0.72 -1.29
CA LEU A 30 4.63 -1.67 -0.32
C LEU A 30 5.71 -2.63 0.20
N ALA A 31 6.90 -2.09 0.47
CA ALA A 31 7.94 -2.87 1.12
C ALA A 31 7.41 -3.46 2.44
N MET A 32 7.83 -4.69 2.75
CA MET A 32 7.44 -5.41 3.97
C MET A 32 5.96 -5.85 4.06
N HIS A 33 5.09 -5.52 3.11
CA HIS A 33 3.66 -5.90 3.22
C HIS A 33 3.45 -7.42 3.29
N ALA A 34 4.24 -8.20 2.54
CA ALA A 34 4.18 -9.66 2.50
C ALA A 34 4.51 -10.33 3.85
N VAL A 35 5.12 -9.62 4.80
CA VAL A 35 5.31 -10.11 6.17
C VAL A 35 3.99 -10.10 6.94
N ILE A 36 3.10 -9.15 6.61
CA ILE A 36 1.85 -8.90 7.33
C ILE A 36 0.67 -9.65 6.67
N ASP A 37 0.65 -9.77 5.35
CA ASP A 37 -0.46 -10.39 4.61
C ASP A 37 -0.07 -11.67 3.85
N GLY A 38 1.17 -12.15 4.01
CA GLY A 38 1.68 -13.35 3.34
C GLY A 38 1.07 -14.66 3.86
N HIS A 39 0.51 -14.65 5.07
CA HIS A 39 -0.13 -15.81 5.70
C HIS A 39 -1.66 -15.70 5.64
N LYS A 40 -2.34 -16.77 5.22
CA LYS A 40 -3.81 -16.79 5.10
C LYS A 40 -4.55 -16.83 6.43
N ASN A 41 -3.93 -17.40 7.47
CA ASN A 41 -4.58 -17.67 8.76
C ASN A 41 -4.19 -16.68 9.86
N HIS A 42 -3.17 -15.84 9.62
CA HIS A 42 -2.67 -14.90 10.61
C HIS A 42 -2.10 -13.69 9.88
N GLY A 43 -2.49 -12.50 10.31
CA GLY A 43 -2.07 -11.24 9.69
C GLY A 43 -3.24 -10.33 9.33
N ILE A 44 -2.93 -9.32 8.51
CA ILE A 44 -3.91 -8.33 8.04
C ILE A 44 -4.02 -8.46 6.53
N HIS A 45 -5.24 -8.68 6.04
CA HIS A 45 -5.47 -8.79 4.60
C HIS A 45 -5.09 -7.49 3.87
N PHE A 46 -4.39 -7.60 2.73
CA PHE A 46 -3.91 -6.48 1.92
C PHE A 46 -4.96 -5.39 1.68
N ARG A 47 -6.21 -5.78 1.47
CA ARG A 47 -7.33 -4.84 1.23
C ARG A 47 -7.50 -3.82 2.37
N VAL A 48 -7.19 -4.19 3.61
CA VAL A 48 -7.23 -3.27 4.75
C VAL A 48 -6.09 -2.28 4.66
N LEU A 49 -4.88 -2.77 4.36
CA LEU A 49 -3.68 -1.95 4.17
C LEU A 49 -3.84 -0.91 3.06
N THR A 50 -4.42 -1.30 1.92
CA THR A 50 -4.69 -0.37 0.81
C THR A 50 -5.77 0.65 1.12
N LYS A 51 -6.80 0.29 1.90
CA LYS A 51 -7.82 1.25 2.35
C LYS A 51 -7.22 2.26 3.33
N ALA A 52 -6.40 1.78 4.27
CA ALA A 52 -5.68 2.66 5.18
C ALA A 52 -4.76 3.62 4.42
N LEU A 53 -4.05 3.15 3.38
CA LEU A 53 -3.24 4.01 2.53
C LEU A 53 -4.06 5.05 1.78
N ARG A 54 -5.21 4.65 1.24
CA ARG A 54 -6.12 5.58 0.55
C ARG A 54 -6.58 6.71 1.47
N LEU A 55 -6.75 6.43 2.76
CA LEU A 55 -7.09 7.42 3.78
C LEU A 55 -5.88 8.25 4.22
N SER A 56 -4.69 7.65 4.37
CA SER A 56 -3.47 8.34 4.83
C SER A 56 -2.80 9.21 3.75
N GLY A 57 -3.21 9.07 2.50
CA GLY A 57 -2.75 9.87 1.37
C GLY A 57 -1.64 9.20 0.57
N GLY A 58 -1.90 8.99 -0.73
CA GLY A 58 -0.98 8.41 -1.70
C GLY A 58 -1.66 8.30 -3.06
N ASP A 59 -0.94 8.67 -4.13
CA ASP A 59 -1.53 8.77 -5.47
C ASP A 59 -1.48 7.44 -6.22
N HIS A 60 -0.36 6.74 -6.13
CA HIS A 60 -0.15 5.45 -6.79
C HIS A 60 0.38 4.41 -5.81
N ILE A 61 -0.12 3.18 -5.88
CA ILE A 61 0.25 2.07 -4.99
C ILE A 61 0.61 0.82 -5.78
N HIS A 62 1.62 0.07 -5.32
CA HIS A 62 2.01 -1.21 -5.93
C HIS A 62 1.02 -2.36 -5.62
N SER A 63 -0.04 -2.51 -6.42
CA SER A 63 -1.06 -3.57 -6.22
C SER A 63 -0.56 -5.01 -6.48
N GLY A 64 0.69 -5.20 -6.93
CA GLY A 64 1.18 -6.50 -7.38
C GLY A 64 0.48 -7.00 -8.64
N THR A 65 0.97 -8.08 -9.25
CA THR A 65 0.40 -8.64 -10.48
C THR A 65 -0.10 -10.06 -10.24
N VAL A 66 -1.27 -10.40 -10.81
CA VAL A 66 -1.89 -11.73 -10.67
C VAL A 66 -1.02 -12.85 -11.25
N VAL A 67 -0.24 -12.54 -12.29
CA VAL A 67 0.56 -13.50 -13.08
C VAL A 67 2.05 -13.32 -12.82
N GLY A 68 2.43 -12.51 -11.82
CA GLY A 68 3.83 -12.21 -11.52
C GLY A 68 4.48 -13.16 -10.53
N LYS A 69 5.76 -12.89 -10.24
CA LYS A 69 6.56 -13.61 -9.23
C LYS A 69 6.01 -13.46 -7.79
N ARG A 70 5.23 -12.42 -7.51
CA ARG A 70 4.68 -12.15 -6.17
C ARG A 70 3.35 -12.87 -5.99
N ARG A 71 3.11 -13.41 -4.78
CA ARG A 71 1.89 -14.16 -4.46
C ARG A 71 0.70 -13.22 -4.31
N ARG A 72 -0.28 -13.30 -5.24
CA ARG A 72 -1.60 -12.70 -5.07
C ARG A 72 -2.65 -13.45 -5.89
N GLY A 73 -3.76 -13.85 -5.27
CA GLY A 73 -4.86 -14.51 -5.97
C GLY A 73 -5.71 -13.53 -6.79
N LYS A 74 -6.33 -13.99 -7.89
CA LYS A 74 -7.24 -13.17 -8.71
C LYS A 74 -8.31 -12.46 -7.86
N ARG A 75 -8.97 -13.20 -6.96
CA ARG A 75 -10.04 -12.66 -6.10
C ARG A 75 -9.55 -11.56 -5.16
N ASP A 76 -8.32 -11.69 -4.68
CA ASP A 76 -7.74 -10.74 -3.72
C ASP A 76 -7.26 -9.47 -4.43
N HIS A 77 -6.94 -9.55 -5.74
CA HIS A 77 -6.50 -8.44 -6.59
C HIS A 77 -7.65 -7.55 -7.07
N PHE A 78 -8.74 -8.14 -7.57
CA PHE A 78 -9.86 -7.39 -8.15
C PHE A 78 -10.81 -6.74 -7.12
N GLY A 79 -10.78 -7.17 -5.86
CA GLY A 79 -11.60 -6.58 -4.78
C GLY A 79 -11.07 -5.27 -4.18
N LEU A 80 -10.21 -4.55 -4.92
CA LEU A 80 -9.64 -3.26 -4.55
C LEU A 80 -10.42 -2.06 -5.12
N CYS A 81 -11.41 -2.31 -5.98
CA CYS A 81 -12.36 -1.32 -6.47
C CYS A 81 -13.62 -1.29 -5.58
#